data_AF-A0A081BL14-F1
#
_entry.id   AF-A0A081BL14-F1
#
_cell.length_a   1.000
_cell.length_b   1.000
_cell.length_c   1.000
_cell.angle_alpha   90.00
_cell.angle_beta   90.00
_cell.angle_gamma   90.00
#
_symmetry.space_group_name_H-M   'P 1'
#
loop_
_entity.id
_entity.type
_entity.pdbx_description
1 polymer ?
#
loop_
_entity_poly.entity_id
_entity_poly.type
_entity_poly.pdbx_seq_one_letter_code
_entity_poly.pdbx_strand_id
1 'polypeptide(L)'
;MPISKRKMWIELIINGLLLITPLLLIINGIAGLAENDPNHPDALILMGVLILGILGLVMTGLTVFRLFNRGWHGIALYQKLLAILYFVCLIIGGFEWLLFTETIPPNWYLH
;
A
#
# COMPACT_ATOMS: atom_id res chain seq x y z
N MET A 1 27.16 -4.78 6.94
CA MET A 1 26.83 -4.94 8.37
C MET A 1 25.67 -5.92 8.50
N PRO A 2 25.81 -7.01 9.28
CA PRO A 2 24.70 -7.94 9.50
C PRO A 2 23.57 -7.23 10.25
N ILE A 3 22.35 -7.26 9.69
CA ILE A 3 21.15 -6.78 10.38
C ILE A 3 20.92 -7.70 11.58
N SER A 4 20.83 -7.13 12.78
CA SER A 4 20.51 -7.93 13.96
C SER A 4 19.10 -8.52 13.82
N LYS A 5 18.92 -9.79 14.18
CA LYS A 5 17.61 -10.48 14.10
C LYS A 5 16.49 -9.64 14.74
N ARG A 6 16.78 -8.94 15.84
CA ARG A 6 15.86 -8.01 16.51
C ARG A 6 15.38 -6.86 15.60
N LYS A 7 16.28 -6.22 14.86
CA LYS A 7 15.92 -5.12 13.93
C LYS A 7 15.03 -5.62 12.79
N MET A 8 15.32 -6.80 12.26
CA MET A 8 14.48 -7.44 11.23
C MET A 8 13.05 -7.69 11.74
N TRP A 9 12.90 -8.28 12.93
CA TRP A 9 11.59 -8.53 13.52
C TRP A 9 10.80 -7.25 13.79
N ILE A 10 11.45 -6.21 14.33
CA ILE A 10 10.80 -4.91 14.55
C ILE A 10 10.32 -4.32 13.23
N GLU A 11 11.16 -4.35 12.17
CA GLU A 11 10.76 -3.84 10.85
C GLU A 11 9.55 -4.63 10.32
N LEU A 12 9.56 -5.96 10.38
CA LEU A 12 8.43 -6.80 9.97
C LEU A 12 7.15 -6.50 10.75
N ILE A 13 7.23 -6.36 12.08
CA ILE A 13 6.08 -6.05 12.93
C ILE A 13 5.49 -4.68 12.58
N ILE A 14 6.34 -3.66 12.41
CA ILE A 14 5.88 -2.32 12.03
C ILE A 14 5.21 -2.35 10.66
N ASN A 15 5.83 -3.00 9.67
CA ASN A 15 5.25 -3.14 8.34
C ASN A 15 3.91 -3.89 8.37
N GLY A 16 3.82 -4.96 9.15
CA GLY A 16 2.57 -5.69 9.36
C GLY A 16 1.49 -4.80 9.98
N LEU A 17 1.80 -4.08 11.07
CA LEU A 17 0.87 -3.15 11.71
C LEU A 17 0.39 -2.04 10.77
N LEU A 18 1.28 -1.46 9.97
CA LEU A 18 0.93 -0.41 9.01
C LEU A 18 -0.05 -0.91 7.94
N LEU A 19 0.05 -2.17 7.53
CA LEU A 19 -0.85 -2.76 6.54
C LEU A 19 -2.18 -3.22 7.13
N ILE A 20 -2.25 -3.54 8.43
CA ILE A 20 -3.49 -4.00 9.07
C ILE A 20 -4.59 -2.95 8.96
N THR A 21 -4.30 -1.67 9.25
CA THR A 21 -5.31 -0.61 9.24
C THR A 21 -6.02 -0.46 7.88
N PRO A 22 -5.32 -0.24 6.74
CA PRO A 22 -5.99 -0.14 5.45
C PRO A 22 -6.66 -1.45 5.04
N LEU A 23 -6.10 -2.62 5.39
CA LEU A 23 -6.73 -3.91 5.08
C LEU A 23 -8.05 -4.11 5.83
N LEU A 24 -8.13 -3.72 7.11
CA LEU A 24 -9.37 -3.81 7.89
C LEU A 24 -10.46 -2.90 7.31
N LEU A 25 -10.10 -1.69 6.86
CA LEU A 25 -11.06 -0.79 6.20
C LEU A 25 -11.62 -1.42 4.92
N ILE A 26 -10.76 -2.02 4.10
CA ILE A 26 -11.16 -2.71 2.87
C ILE A 26 -12.06 -3.91 3.19
N ILE A 27 -11.69 -4.75 4.17
CA ILE A 27 -12.47 -5.93 4.56
C ILE A 27 -13.85 -5.53 5.09
N ASN A 28 -13.93 -4.52 5.96
CA ASN A 28 -15.19 -4.03 6.49
C ASN A 28 -16.09 -3.44 5.40
N GLY A 29 -15.50 -2.69 4.46
CA GLY A 29 -16.23 -2.20 3.30
C GLY A 29 -16.74 -3.34 2.40
N ILE A 30 -15.93 -4.36 2.12
CA ILE A 30 -16.38 -5.52 1.33
C ILE A 30 -17.51 -6.27 2.04
N ALA A 31 -17.41 -6.48 3.35
CA ALA A 31 -18.46 -7.12 4.15
C ALA A 31 -19.77 -6.30 4.11
N GLY A 32 -19.68 -4.97 4.29
CA GLY A 32 -20.84 -4.08 4.19
C GLY A 32 -21.50 -4.08 2.80
N LEU A 33 -20.70 -4.17 1.72
CA LEU A 33 -21.25 -4.34 0.37
C LEU A 33 -22.02 -5.66 0.23
N ALA A 34 -21.50 -6.75 0.78
CA ALA A 34 -22.15 -8.06 0.74
C ALA A 34 -23.46 -8.08 1.52
N GLU A 35 -23.55 -7.28 2.59
CA GLU A 35 -24.75 -7.14 3.43
C GLU A 35 -25.76 -6.10 2.91
N ASN A 36 -25.47 -5.43 1.77
CA ASN A 36 -26.22 -4.26 1.28
C ASN A 36 -26.40 -3.17 2.35
N ASP A 37 -25.36 -2.96 3.17
CA ASP A 37 -25.37 -1.93 4.20
C ASP A 37 -25.48 -0.53 3.55
N PRO A 38 -26.45 0.31 3.93
CA PRO A 38 -26.59 1.67 3.41
C PRO A 38 -25.47 2.63 3.86
N ASN A 39 -24.60 2.25 4.80
CA ASN A 39 -23.54 3.10 5.36
C ASN A 39 -22.30 3.27 4.45
N HIS A 40 -22.50 3.46 3.14
CA HIS A 40 -21.44 3.72 2.15
C HIS A 40 -20.21 2.80 2.29
N PRO A 41 -20.39 1.47 2.21
CA PRO A 41 -19.29 0.51 2.33
C PRO A 41 -18.21 0.68 1.26
N ASP A 42 -18.57 1.24 0.10
CA ASP A 42 -17.68 1.67 -0.97
C ASP A 42 -16.68 2.76 -0.52
N ALA A 43 -17.12 3.72 0.30
CA ALA A 43 -16.24 4.77 0.84
C ALA A 43 -15.16 4.19 1.77
N LEU A 44 -15.47 3.14 2.54
CA LEU A 44 -14.48 2.46 3.40
C LEU A 44 -13.42 1.74 2.58
N ILE A 45 -13.82 1.09 1.48
CA ILE A 45 -12.89 0.44 0.55
C ILE A 45 -11.97 1.50 -0.06
N LEU A 46 -12.55 2.57 -0.61
CA LEU A 46 -11.79 3.66 -1.22
C LEU A 46 -10.78 4.25 -0.24
N MET A 47 -11.21 4.56 0.99
CA MET A 47 -10.34 5.11 2.02
C MET A 47 -9.17 4.18 2.35
N GLY A 48 -9.45 2.87 2.50
CA GLY A 48 -8.41 1.88 2.73
C GLY A 48 -7.39 1.81 1.60
N VAL A 49 -7.85 1.83 0.34
CA VAL A 49 -6.96 1.81 -0.84
C VAL A 49 -6.15 3.11 -0.97
N LEU A 50 -6.73 4.27 -0.68
CA LEU A 50 -6.01 5.55 -0.71
C LEU A 50 -4.90 5.60 0.36
N ILE A 51 -5.16 5.10 1.57
CA ILE A 51 -4.14 4.95 2.63
C ILE A 51 -3.04 3.98 2.17
N LEU A 52 -3.41 2.87 1.53
CA LEU A 52 -2.48 1.90 0.96
C LEU A 52 -1.56 2.55 -0.10
N GLY A 53 -2.11 3.47 -0.91
CA GLY A 53 -1.34 4.25 -1.88
C GLY A 53 -0.31 5.17 -1.23
N ILE A 54 -0.67 5.89 -0.18
CA ILE A 54 0.25 6.74 0.59
C ILE A 54 1.37 5.90 1.22
N LEU A 55 1.01 4.78 1.86
CA LEU A 55 1.99 3.85 2.42
C LEU A 55 2.92 3.29 1.35
N GLY A 56 2.36 2.87 0.21
CA GLY A 56 3.10 2.42 -0.96
C GLY A 56 4.10 3.47 -1.44
N LEU A 57 3.70 4.74 -1.52
CA LEU A 57 4.55 5.84 -1.96
C LEU A 57 5.72 6.05 -1.00
N VAL A 58 5.44 6.20 0.30
CA VAL A 58 6.46 6.44 1.32
C VAL A 58 7.47 5.29 1.36
N MET A 59 6.98 4.05 1.40
CA MET A 59 7.83 2.88 1.57
C MET A 59 8.63 2.53 0.31
N THR A 60 8.03 2.74 -0.87
CA THR A 60 8.76 2.66 -2.15
C THR A 60 9.85 3.72 -2.21
N GLY A 61 9.57 4.98 -1.86
CA GLY A 61 10.57 6.06 -1.80
C GLY A 61 11.73 5.74 -0.86
N LEU A 62 11.42 5.23 0.34
CA LEU A 62 12.45 4.76 1.29
C LEU A 62 13.28 3.61 0.71
N THR A 63 12.67 2.71 -0.05
CA THR A 63 13.37 1.59 -0.68
C THR A 63 14.30 2.08 -1.80
N VAL A 64 13.84 3.01 -2.64
CA VAL A 64 14.68 3.64 -3.67
C VAL A 64 15.88 4.33 -3.03
N PHE A 65 15.70 5.04 -1.92
CA PHE A 65 16.80 5.65 -1.18
C PHE A 65 17.81 4.61 -0.64
N ARG A 66 17.31 3.50 -0.07
CA ARG A 66 18.15 2.38 0.38
C ARG A 66 18.91 1.74 -0.77
N LEU A 67 18.27 1.63 -1.93
CA LEU A 67 18.84 1.07 -3.14
C LEU A 67 19.99 1.93 -3.65
N PHE A 68 19.80 3.25 -3.67
CA PHE A 68 20.83 4.21 -4.06
C PHE A 68 22.07 4.12 -3.15
N ASN A 69 21.87 3.98 -1.83
CA ASN A 69 22.99 3.96 -0.88
C ASN A 69 23.72 2.62 -0.75
N ARG A 70 23.04 1.48 -0.95
CA ARG A 70 23.60 0.14 -0.66
C ARG A 70 23.69 -0.78 -1.89
N GLY A 71 23.04 -0.41 -2.99
CA GLY A 71 22.89 -1.25 -4.18
C GLY A 71 21.94 -2.43 -3.96
N TRP A 72 21.43 -2.99 -5.07
CA TRP A 72 20.43 -4.08 -5.03
C TRP A 72 20.94 -5.35 -4.33
N HIS A 73 22.23 -5.65 -4.48
CA HIS A 73 22.86 -6.83 -3.88
C HIS A 73 23.09 -6.68 -2.37
N GLY A 74 23.12 -5.45 -1.85
CA GLY A 74 23.32 -5.16 -0.43
C GLY A 74 22.04 -5.23 0.42
N ILE A 75 20.88 -5.48 -0.20
CA ILE A 75 19.57 -5.50 0.46
C ILE A 75 19.15 -6.94 0.78
N ALA A 76 18.65 -7.15 2.00
CA ALA A 76 18.16 -8.46 2.44
C ALA A 76 16.91 -8.89 1.66
N LEU A 77 16.72 -10.20 1.46
CA LEU A 77 15.62 -10.74 0.66
C LEU A 77 14.23 -10.30 1.18
N TYR A 78 14.01 -10.27 2.50
CA TYR A 78 12.74 -9.79 3.06
C TYR A 78 12.44 -8.32 2.72
N GLN A 79 13.47 -7.47 2.67
CA GLN A 79 13.30 -6.06 2.30
C GLN A 79 12.98 -5.92 0.81
N LYS A 80 13.50 -6.81 -0.04
CA LYS A 80 13.12 -6.87 -1.46
C LYS A 80 11.65 -7.28 -1.63
N LEU A 81 11.19 -8.27 -0.87
CA LEU A 81 9.78 -8.68 -0.88
C LEU A 81 8.86 -7.56 -0.41
N LEU A 82 9.21 -6.88 0.69
CA LEU A 82 8.46 -5.71 1.15
C LEU A 82 8.47 -4.59 0.10
N ALA A 83 9.59 -4.35 -0.57
CA ALA A 83 9.68 -3.36 -1.63
C ALA A 83 8.69 -3.64 -2.77
N ILE A 84 8.64 -4.89 -3.23
CA ILE A 84 7.71 -5.32 -4.29
C ILE A 84 6.27 -5.14 -3.81
N LEU A 85 5.96 -5.57 -2.58
CA LEU A 85 4.62 -5.42 -2.00
C LEU A 85 4.19 -3.95 -1.97
N TYR A 86 5.02 -3.05 -1.46
CA TYR A 86 4.69 -1.63 -1.40
C TYR A 86 4.67 -0.97 -2.77
N PHE A 87 5.45 -1.45 -3.73
CA PHE A 87 5.36 -0.98 -5.10
C PHE A 87 4.04 -1.35 -5.76
N VAL A 88 3.54 -2.58 -5.53
CA VAL A 88 2.19 -2.98 -5.98
C VAL A 88 1.12 -2.14 -5.29
N CYS A 89 1.24 -1.90 -3.98
CA CYS A 89 0.34 -1.03 -3.23
C CYS A 89 0.34 0.40 -3.80
N LEU A 90 1.50 0.91 -4.18
CA LEU A 90 1.65 2.22 -4.81
C LEU A 90 0.97 2.27 -6.18
N ILE A 91 1.10 1.23 -7.00
CA ILE A 91 0.43 1.20 -8.32
C ILE A 91 -1.09 1.23 -8.13
N ILE A 92 -1.63 0.35 -7.29
CA ILE A 92 -3.08 0.25 -7.05
C ILE A 92 -3.59 1.55 -6.44
N GLY A 93 -3.04 1.96 -5.29
CA GLY A 93 -3.50 3.16 -4.61
C GLY A 93 -3.19 4.44 -5.37
N GLY A 94 -2.10 4.49 -6.13
CA GLY A 94 -1.75 5.62 -7.00
C GLY A 94 -2.75 5.78 -8.14
N PHE A 95 -3.20 4.69 -8.76
CA PHE A 95 -4.26 4.74 -9.77
C PHE A 95 -5.58 5.25 -9.18
N GLU A 96 -5.98 4.73 -8.01
CA GLU A 96 -7.16 5.22 -7.29
C GLU A 96 -7.04 6.71 -6.93
N TRP A 97 -5.85 7.17 -6.50
CA TRP A 97 -5.60 8.60 -6.26
C TRP A 97 -5.79 9.45 -7.52
N LEU A 98 -5.32 8.98 -8.67
CA LEU A 98 -5.48 9.69 -9.95
C LEU A 98 -6.94 9.80 -10.39
N LEU A 99 -7.74 8.74 -10.15
CA LEU A 99 -9.18 8.75 -10.39
C LEU A 99 -9.91 9.65 -9.39
N PHE A 100 -9.62 9.52 -8.09
CA PHE A 100 -10.24 10.27 -7.01
C PHE A 100 -10.00 11.78 -7.12
N THR A 101 -8.82 12.18 -7.57
CA THR A 101 -8.47 13.59 -7.81
C THR A 101 -8.92 14.11 -9.17
N GLU A 102 -9.58 13.28 -9.97
CA GLU A 102 -9.99 13.58 -11.35
C GLU A 102 -8.83 13.99 -12.27
N THR A 103 -7.58 13.68 -11.88
CA THR A 103 -6.37 13.95 -12.67
C THR A 103 -6.41 13.13 -13.96
N ILE A 104 -6.92 11.91 -13.88
CA ILE A 104 -7.32 11.12 -15.04
C ILE A 104 -8.85 11.06 -14.99
N PRO A 105 -9.57 11.79 -15.87
CA PRO A 105 -11.00 11.67 -15.92
C PRO A 105 -11.35 10.21 -16.23
N PRO A 106 -12.26 9.57 -15.48
CA PRO A 106 -12.74 8.25 -15.82
C PRO A 106 -13.30 8.33 -17.24
N ASN A 107 -12.70 7.57 -18.15
CA ASN A 107 -12.97 7.62 -19.58
C ASN A 107 -14.32 6.95 -19.92
N TRP A 108 -15.42 7.42 -19.31
CA TRP A 108 -16.77 7.00 -19.68
C TRP A 108 -17.19 7.46 -21.10
N TYR A 109 -16.33 8.20 -21.81
CA TYR A 109 -16.58 8.75 -23.15
C TYR A 109 -15.98 7.95 -24.31
N LEU A 110 -15.46 6.74 -24.09
CA LEU A 110 -14.92 5.87 -25.15
C LEU A 110 -15.80 4.67 -25.53
N HIS A 111 -17.10 4.72 -25.25
CA HIS A 111 -18.08 3.78 -25.80
C HIS A 111 -19.36 4.48 -26.26
#